data_AF-A0A8T7DWM3-F1
#
_entry.id   AF-A0A8T7DWM3-F1
#
_cell.length_a   1.000
_cell.length_b   1.000
_cell.length_c   1.000
_cell.angle_alpha   90.00
_cell.angle_beta   90.00
_cell.angle_gamma   90.00
#
_symmetry.space_group_name_H-M   'P 1'
#
loop_
_entity.id
_entity.type
_entity.pdbx_description
1 polymer ?
#
loop_
_entity_poly.entity_id
_entity_poly.type
_entity_poly.pdbx_seq_one_letter_code
_entity_poly.pdbx_strand_id
1 'polypeptide(L)'
;MKLIGPEDEASRYVESLRPDAIIIVSDRMGDPVLDVINSVTRTRPAPMLVFTRDSRQDTIDSAVKAGVTTYVVDCDAPERLVPLLNVTRARFKEQKALRKELAETKKALHERKRVEKAKGIIMKTKSLSEDQAYNAMRKLAMNHNKRIGEIAEQIISASEVLV
;
A
#
# COMPACT_ATOMS: atom_id res chain seq x y z
N MET A 1 -6.28 17.30 20.24
CA MET A 1 -5.14 16.37 20.43
C MET A 1 -5.55 15.34 21.48
N LYS A 2 -5.46 14.04 21.18
CA LYS A 2 -5.76 12.97 22.14
C LYS A 2 -4.43 12.29 22.50
N LEU A 3 -4.10 12.25 23.78
CA LEU A 3 -2.94 11.51 24.27
C LEU A 3 -3.33 10.03 24.44
N ILE A 4 -2.45 9.13 24.01
CA ILE A 4 -2.63 7.67 24.08
C ILE A 4 -1.42 7.12 24.82
N GLY A 5 -1.65 6.30 25.83
CA GLY A 5 -0.60 5.67 26.62
C GLY A 5 -0.01 4.43 25.93
N PRO A 6 1.10 3.89 26.44
CA PRO A 6 1.75 2.70 25.89
C PRO A 6 0.93 1.40 26.04
N GLU A 7 -0.02 1.35 26.98
CA GLU A 7 -0.91 0.19 27.21
C GLU A 7 -2.18 0.22 26.35
N ASP A 8 -2.43 1.33 25.64
CA ASP A 8 -3.61 1.50 24.81
C ASP A 8 -3.42 0.88 23.43
N GLU A 9 -4.47 0.26 22.88
CA GLU A 9 -4.51 -0.17 21.48
C GLU A 9 -4.58 1.05 20.54
N ALA A 10 -3.43 1.62 20.19
CA ALA A 10 -3.33 2.80 19.35
C ALA A 10 -4.04 2.65 17.99
N SER A 11 -4.02 1.45 17.39
CA SER A 11 -4.70 1.14 16.13
C SER A 11 -6.21 1.43 16.19
N ARG A 12 -6.89 1.04 17.27
CA ARG A 12 -8.33 1.26 17.48
C ARG A 12 -8.67 2.75 17.54
N TYR A 13 -7.84 3.55 18.20
CA TYR A 13 -8.01 4.99 18.23
C TYR A 13 -7.78 5.63 16.86
N VAL A 14 -6.81 5.15 16.09
CA VAL A 14 -6.55 5.66 14.74
C VAL A 14 -7.71 5.34 13.79
N GLU A 15 -8.32 4.16 13.89
CA GLU A 15 -9.50 3.81 13.10
C GLU A 15 -10.70 4.70 13.41
N SER A 16 -10.98 4.90 14.70
CA SER A 16 -12.16 5.64 15.16
C SER A 16 -12.02 7.15 14.96
N LEU A 17 -10.87 7.72 15.35
CA LEU A 17 -10.65 9.17 15.30
C LEU A 17 -10.19 9.66 13.92
N ARG A 18 -9.63 8.77 13.09
CA ARG A 18 -9.09 9.09 11.76
C ARG A 18 -8.19 10.33 11.77
N PRO A 19 -7.11 10.31 12.58
CA PRO A 19 -6.26 11.48 12.74
C PRO A 19 -5.61 11.90 11.41
N ASP A 20 -5.37 13.20 11.29
CA ASP A 20 -4.67 13.81 10.16
C ASP A 20 -3.14 13.81 10.33
N ALA A 21 -2.65 13.55 11.55
CA ALA A 21 -1.26 13.23 11.85
C ALA A 21 -1.16 12.48 13.20
N ILE A 22 -0.08 11.71 13.36
CA ILE A 22 0.24 10.97 14.58
C ILE A 22 1.62 11.43 15.05
N ILE A 23 1.73 11.74 16.34
CA ILE A 23 3.01 12.08 16.99
C ILE A 23 3.33 10.97 17.97
N ILE A 24 4.54 10.42 17.86
CA ILE A 24 5.06 9.42 18.78
C ILE A 24 6.26 10.03 19.49
N VAL A 25 6.28 9.93 20.81
CA VAL A 25 7.40 10.38 21.63
C VAL A 25 7.92 9.18 22.38
N SER A 26 9.19 8.85 22.18
CA SER A 26 9.84 7.73 22.88
C SER A 26 11.32 8.00 23.03
N ASP A 27 11.90 7.78 24.21
CA ASP A 27 13.35 7.92 24.41
C ASP A 27 14.15 6.93 23.56
N ARG A 28 13.62 5.72 23.34
CA ARG A 28 14.26 4.67 22.55
C ARG A 28 13.32 4.05 21.52
N MET A 29 13.90 3.66 20.40
CA MET A 29 13.18 2.96 19.34
C MET A 29 13.52 1.47 19.43
N GLY A 30 12.59 0.69 19.96
CA GLY A 30 12.66 -0.76 20.06
C GLY A 30 11.37 -1.43 19.61
N ASP A 31 11.34 -2.75 19.68
CA ASP A 31 10.25 -3.58 19.13
C ASP A 31 8.84 -3.13 19.57
N PRO A 32 8.56 -2.81 20.84
CA PRO A 32 7.20 -2.41 21.24
C PRO A 32 6.67 -1.17 20.50
N VAL A 33 7.52 -0.16 20.28
CA VAL A 33 7.13 1.06 19.57
C VAL A 33 7.01 0.79 18.07
N LEU A 34 7.91 -0.02 17.52
CA LEU A 34 7.85 -0.43 16.12
C LEU A 34 6.60 -1.27 15.82
N ASP A 35 6.17 -2.12 16.75
CA ASP A 35 4.96 -2.92 16.64
C ASP A 35 3.71 -2.03 16.59
N VAL A 36 3.66 -0.99 17.44
CA VAL A 36 2.59 0.02 17.39
C VAL A 36 2.58 0.75 16.04
N ILE A 37 3.74 1.21 15.56
CA ILE A 37 3.87 1.87 14.25
C ILE A 37 3.39 0.96 13.12
N ASN A 38 3.81 -0.31 13.13
CA ASN A 38 3.44 -1.31 12.14
C ASN A 38 1.94 -1.60 12.17
N SER A 39 1.37 -1.78 13.36
CA SER A 39 -0.05 -2.02 13.58
C SER A 39 -0.88 -0.86 13.01
N VAL A 40 -0.56 0.38 13.39
CA VAL A 40 -1.25 1.56 12.90
C VAL A 40 -1.09 1.74 11.39
N THR A 41 0.13 1.54 10.86
CA THR A 41 0.41 1.70 9.43
C THR A 41 -0.36 0.68 8.58
N ARG A 42 -0.50 -0.56 9.04
CA ARG A 42 -1.28 -1.61 8.37
C ARG A 42 -2.77 -1.32 8.39
N THR A 43 -3.27 -0.87 9.53
CA THR A 43 -4.68 -0.56 9.74
C THR A 43 -5.11 0.67 8.94
N ARG A 44 -4.40 1.79 9.11
CA ARG A 44 -4.67 3.05 8.42
C ARG A 44 -3.41 3.90 8.32
N PRO A 45 -2.76 3.92 7.13
CA PRO A 45 -1.63 4.80 6.90
C PRO A 45 -2.01 6.27 7.16
N ALA A 46 -1.23 6.94 7.99
CA ALA A 46 -1.36 8.35 8.34
C ALA A 46 0.04 9.00 8.45
N PRO A 47 0.16 10.33 8.31
CA PRO A 47 1.43 11.02 8.54
C PRO A 47 1.92 10.79 9.97
N MET A 48 3.12 10.26 10.14
CA MET A 48 3.72 9.95 11.44
C MET A 48 5.01 10.74 11.68
N LEU A 49 5.03 11.47 12.78
CA LEU A 49 6.18 12.22 13.29
C LEU A 49 6.67 11.55 14.58
N VAL A 50 7.92 11.11 14.61
CA VAL A 50 8.55 10.50 15.79
C VAL A 50 9.54 11.49 16.39
N PHE A 51 9.42 11.74 17.69
CA PHE A 51 10.43 12.41 18.50
C PHE A 51 11.11 11.40 19.41
N THR A 52 12.43 11.36 19.37
CA THR A 52 13.20 10.38 20.14
C THR A 52 14.60 10.89 20.47
N ARG A 53 15.28 10.18 21.37
CA ARG A 53 16.72 10.36 21.66
C ARG A 53 17.58 9.30 20.98
N ASP A 54 16.96 8.34 20.31
CA ASP A 54 17.66 7.25 19.64
C ASP A 54 18.21 7.70 18.28
N SER A 55 19.52 7.93 18.21
CA SER A 55 20.23 8.38 17.02
C SER A 55 20.84 7.22 16.20
N ARG A 56 20.63 5.97 16.60
CA ARG A 56 21.26 4.82 15.96
C ARG A 56 20.65 4.57 14.57
N GLN A 57 21.51 4.38 13.57
CA GLN A 57 21.08 4.26 12.16
C GLN A 57 20.14 3.06 11.91
N ASP A 58 20.38 1.92 12.58
CA ASP A 58 19.53 0.73 12.51
C ASP A 58 18.09 1.01 12.94
N THR A 59 17.91 1.83 13.98
CA THR A 59 16.59 2.23 14.46
C THR A 59 15.90 3.21 13.54
N ILE A 60 16.64 4.17 12.96
CA ILE A 60 16.12 5.11 11.97
C ILE A 60 15.60 4.33 10.75
N ASP A 61 16.40 3.41 10.21
CA ASP A 61 16.03 2.60 9.06
C ASP A 61 14.81 1.72 9.35
N SER A 62 14.75 1.14 10.55
CA SER A 62 13.63 0.30 10.98
C SER A 62 12.33 1.11 11.13
N ALA A 63 12.41 2.31 11.70
CA ALA A 63 11.29 3.21 11.85
C ALA A 63 10.75 3.69 10.49
N VAL A 64 11.64 4.08 9.56
CA VAL A 64 11.28 4.47 8.20
C VAL A 64 10.61 3.31 7.46
N LYS A 65 11.15 2.08 7.58
CA LYS A 65 10.54 0.87 7.01
C LYS A 65 9.16 0.56 7.59
N ALA A 66 8.97 0.80 8.89
CA ALA A 66 7.70 0.57 9.58
C ALA A 66 6.60 1.57 9.17
N GLY A 67 6.97 2.72 8.57
CA GLY A 67 6.01 3.70 8.04
C GLY A 67 6.13 5.10 8.62
N VAL A 68 7.16 5.37 9.42
CA VAL A 68 7.44 6.72 9.93
C VAL A 68 7.75 7.67 8.78
N THR A 69 7.08 8.81 8.76
CA THR A 69 7.27 9.82 7.71
C THR A 69 8.38 10.81 8.07
N THR A 70 8.55 11.10 9.36
CA THR A 70 9.58 12.02 9.84
C THR A 70 10.09 11.54 11.19
N TYR A 71 11.40 11.41 11.30
CA TYR A 71 12.11 10.96 12.49
C TYR A 71 12.99 12.09 12.99
N VAL A 72 12.77 12.52 14.23
CA VAL A 72 13.44 13.68 14.82
C VAL A 72 14.15 13.26 16.09
N VAL A 73 15.46 13.45 16.11
CA VAL A 73 16.33 13.18 17.26
C VAL A 73 16.53 14.49 18.03
N ASP A 74 16.46 14.42 19.36
CA ASP A 74 16.80 15.51 20.29
C ASP A 74 16.13 16.85 19.92
N CYS A 75 14.80 16.85 19.76
CA CYS A 75 14.06 18.09 19.54
C CYS A 75 13.71 18.76 20.87
N ASP A 76 14.37 19.88 21.14
CA ASP A 76 14.20 20.72 22.34
C ASP A 76 13.47 22.05 22.04
N ALA A 77 12.95 22.23 20.83
CA ALA A 77 12.36 23.46 20.34
C ALA A 77 10.88 23.28 19.92
N PRO A 78 9.90 23.60 20.81
CA PRO A 78 8.47 23.42 20.55
C PRO A 78 7.95 24.15 19.30
N GLU A 79 8.53 25.30 18.96
CA GLU A 79 8.19 26.10 17.79
C GLU A 79 8.41 25.35 16.46
N ARG A 80 9.25 24.30 16.46
CA ARG A 80 9.51 23.48 15.27
C ARG A 80 8.40 22.46 14.99
N LEU A 81 7.49 22.23 15.94
CA LEU A 81 6.45 21.21 15.80
C LEU A 81 5.54 21.46 14.60
N VAL A 82 5.05 22.69 14.44
CA VAL A 82 4.11 23.04 13.34
C VAL A 82 4.80 22.91 11.96
N PRO A 83 6.00 23.47 11.73
CA PRO A 83 6.74 23.23 10.49
C PRO A 83 7.01 21.74 10.22
N LEU A 84 7.41 20.96 11.23
CA LEU A 84 7.68 19.53 11.09
C LEU A 84 6.41 18.78 10.67
N LEU A 85 5.28 19.03 11.32
CA LEU A 85 3.99 18.42 10.94
C LEU A 85 3.59 18.76 9.51
N ASN A 86 3.82 20.00 9.06
CA ASN A 86 3.54 20.39 7.67
C ASN A 86 4.39 19.60 6.68
N VAL A 87 5.69 19.45 6.96
CA VAL A 87 6.60 18.63 6.15
C VAL A 87 6.18 17.16 6.18
N THR A 88 5.85 16.62 7.35
CA THR A 88 5.37 15.24 7.52
C THR A 88 4.11 14.99 6.69
N ARG A 89 3.12 15.89 6.71
CA ARG A 89 1.90 15.78 5.91
C ARG A 89 2.19 15.81 4.40
N ALA A 90 3.04 16.74 3.97
CA ALA A 90 3.43 16.85 2.56
C ALA A 90 4.13 15.59 2.05
N ARG A 91 5.13 15.10 2.81
CA ARG A 91 5.85 13.85 2.50
C ARG A 91 4.94 12.64 2.45
N PHE A 92 4.02 12.52 3.42
CA PHE A 92 3.06 11.42 3.42
C PHE A 92 2.15 11.46 2.18
N LYS A 93 1.67 12.65 1.79
CA LYS A 93 0.83 12.81 0.59
C LYS A 93 1.56 12.38 -0.68
N GLU A 94 2.81 12.81 -0.83
CA GLU A 94 3.69 12.43 -1.94
C GLU A 94 3.91 10.91 -1.98
N GLN A 95 4.33 10.31 -0.86
CA GLN A 95 4.55 8.86 -0.76
C GLN A 95 3.28 8.05 -1.03
N LYS A 96 2.12 8.52 -0.54
CA LYS A 96 0.83 7.88 -0.79
C LYS A 96 0.44 7.93 -2.27
N ALA A 97 0.70 9.04 -2.96
CA ALA A 97 0.45 9.17 -4.38
C ALA A 97 1.31 8.19 -5.19
N LEU A 98 2.62 8.14 -4.91
CA LEU A 98 3.54 7.21 -5.57
C LEU A 98 3.18 5.74 -5.32
N ARG A 99 2.81 5.38 -4.08
CA ARG A 99 2.35 4.01 -3.77
C ARG A 99 1.09 3.64 -4.53
N LYS A 100 0.15 4.59 -4.68
CA LYS A 100 -1.09 4.39 -5.44
C LYS A 100 -0.79 4.18 -6.93
N GLU A 101 0.03 5.04 -7.53
CA GLU A 101 0.41 4.94 -8.95
C GLU A 101 1.16 3.64 -9.23
N LEU A 102 2.07 3.22 -8.34
CA LEU A 102 2.77 1.95 -8.43
C LEU A 102 1.79 0.76 -8.37
N ALA A 103 0.80 0.81 -7.48
CA ALA A 103 -0.21 -0.24 -7.37
C ALA A 103 -1.09 -0.33 -8.63
N GLU A 104 -1.52 0.82 -9.17
CA GLU A 104 -2.31 0.89 -10.41
C GLU A 104 -1.50 0.39 -11.61
N THR A 105 -0.23 0.75 -11.72
CA THR A 105 0.67 0.29 -12.78
C THR A 105 0.91 -1.21 -12.71
N LYS A 106 1.19 -1.74 -11.51
CA LYS A 106 1.36 -3.19 -11.30
C LYS A 106 0.08 -3.96 -11.65
N LYS A 107 -1.09 -3.42 -11.28
CA LYS A 107 -2.38 -4.00 -11.62
C LYS A 107 -2.60 -4.03 -13.13
N ALA A 108 -2.39 -2.92 -13.84
CA ALA A 108 -2.53 -2.84 -15.29
C ALA A 108 -1.58 -3.81 -16.01
N LEU A 109 -0.33 -3.94 -15.53
CA LEU A 109 0.62 -4.91 -16.08
C LEU A 109 0.18 -6.35 -15.85
N HIS A 110 -0.31 -6.69 -14.66
CA HIS A 110 -0.82 -8.03 -14.36
C HIS A 110 -2.03 -8.36 -15.24
N GLU A 111 -3.00 -7.44 -15.35
CA GLU A 111 -4.16 -7.59 -16.24
C GLU A 111 -3.74 -7.81 -17.69
N ARG A 112 -2.79 -7.03 -18.21
CA ARG A 112 -2.26 -7.22 -19.57
C ARG A 112 -1.64 -8.62 -19.74
N LYS A 113 -0.79 -9.07 -18.81
CA LYS A 113 -0.18 -10.42 -18.86
C LYS A 113 -1.23 -11.53 -18.88
N ARG A 114 -2.31 -11.38 -18.10
CA ARG A 114 -3.41 -12.35 -18.06
C ARG A 114 -4.17 -12.38 -19.39
N VAL A 115 -4.47 -11.23 -19.97
CA VAL A 115 -5.11 -11.12 -21.30
C VAL A 115 -4.26 -11.80 -22.37
N GLU A 116 -2.94 -11.56 -22.40
CA GLU A 116 -2.04 -12.23 -23.33
C GLU A 116 -1.99 -13.75 -23.15
N LYS A 117 -1.91 -14.24 -21.89
CA LYS A 117 -1.93 -15.68 -21.59
C LYS A 117 -3.24 -16.33 -22.07
N ALA A 118 -4.38 -15.69 -21.80
CA ALA A 118 -5.70 -16.17 -22.23
C ALA A 118 -5.86 -16.21 -23.76
N LYS A 119 -5.38 -15.18 -24.48
CA LYS A 119 -5.30 -15.20 -25.95
C LYS A 119 -4.49 -16.41 -26.42
N GLY A 120 -3.30 -16.62 -25.87
CA GLY A 120 -2.44 -17.75 -26.23
C GLY A 120 -3.10 -19.11 -26.02
N ILE A 121 -3.90 -19.27 -24.96
CA ILE A 121 -4.69 -20.49 -24.72
C ILE A 121 -5.73 -20.66 -25.84
N ILE A 122 -6.53 -19.63 -26.14
CA ILE A 122 -7.56 -19.71 -27.19
C ILE A 122 -6.94 -20.01 -28.56
N MET A 123 -5.82 -19.36 -28.89
CA MET A 123 -5.09 -19.59 -30.14
C MET A 123 -4.70 -21.07 -30.26
N LYS A 124 -4.17 -21.69 -29.20
CA LYS A 124 -3.78 -23.10 -29.19
C LYS A 124 -4.97 -24.04 -29.26
N THR A 125 -6.02 -23.80 -28.47
CA THR A 125 -7.17 -24.71 -28.38
C THR A 125 -8.08 -24.65 -29.60
N LYS A 126 -8.23 -23.47 -30.23
CA LYS A 126 -9.15 -23.25 -31.36
C LYS A 126 -8.43 -23.01 -32.70
N SER A 127 -7.10 -23.08 -32.73
CA SER A 127 -6.28 -22.81 -33.92
C SER A 127 -6.62 -21.46 -34.57
N LEU A 128 -6.80 -20.43 -33.74
CA LEU A 128 -7.16 -19.07 -34.19
C LEU A 128 -5.93 -18.17 -34.27
N SER A 129 -5.99 -17.15 -35.14
CA SER A 129 -5.03 -16.05 -35.11
C SER A 129 -5.20 -15.20 -33.84
N GLU A 130 -4.22 -14.36 -33.54
CA GLU A 130 -4.27 -13.47 -32.37
C GLU A 130 -5.50 -12.53 -32.42
N ASP A 131 -5.77 -11.91 -33.57
CA ASP A 131 -6.91 -11.03 -33.77
C ASP A 131 -8.24 -11.77 -33.56
N GLN A 132 -8.35 -13.00 -34.06
CA GLN A 132 -9.53 -13.83 -33.88
C GLN A 132 -9.72 -14.22 -32.40
N ALA A 133 -8.65 -14.57 -31.70
CA ALA A 133 -8.68 -14.91 -30.29
C ALA A 133 -9.09 -13.71 -29.42
N TYR A 134 -8.53 -12.51 -29.68
CA TYR A 134 -8.90 -11.29 -28.98
C TYR A 134 -10.38 -10.93 -29.21
N ASN A 135 -10.84 -10.99 -30.46
CA ASN A 135 -12.25 -10.73 -30.79
C ASN A 135 -13.19 -11.74 -30.13
N ALA A 136 -12.81 -13.01 -30.05
CA ALA A 136 -13.58 -14.04 -29.34
C ALA A 136 -13.68 -13.74 -27.84
N MET A 137 -12.57 -13.38 -27.17
CA MET A 137 -12.60 -12.97 -25.76
C MET A 137 -13.47 -11.73 -25.55
N ARG A 138 -13.35 -10.73 -26.43
CA ARG A 138 -14.14 -9.50 -26.35
C ARG A 138 -15.63 -9.79 -26.48
N LYS A 139 -16.03 -10.65 -27.42
CA LYS A 139 -17.43 -11.10 -27.56
C LYS A 139 -17.92 -11.82 -26.30
N LEU A 140 -17.12 -12.70 -25.72
CA LEU A 140 -17.46 -13.37 -24.45
C LEU A 140 -17.63 -12.36 -23.31
N ALA A 141 -16.73 -11.38 -23.20
CA ALA A 141 -16.82 -10.32 -22.20
C ALA A 141 -18.12 -9.51 -22.32
N MET A 142 -18.50 -9.13 -23.54
CA MET A 142 -19.75 -8.42 -23.81
C MET A 142 -20.98 -9.28 -23.49
N ASN A 143 -21.00 -10.54 -23.93
CA ASN A 143 -22.12 -11.45 -23.70
C ASN A 143 -22.36 -11.73 -22.20
N HIS A 144 -21.30 -11.71 -21.39
CA HIS A 144 -21.39 -11.92 -19.94
C HIS A 144 -21.41 -10.64 -19.10
N ASN A 145 -21.41 -9.46 -19.75
CA ASN A 145 -21.31 -8.15 -19.08
C ASN A 145 -20.13 -8.06 -18.08
N LYS A 146 -18.98 -8.62 -18.47
CA LYS A 146 -17.75 -8.67 -17.67
C LYS A 146 -16.62 -7.89 -18.34
N ARG A 147 -15.62 -7.49 -17.56
CA ARG A 147 -14.38 -6.90 -18.11
C ARG A 147 -13.56 -7.98 -18.80
N ILE A 148 -12.79 -7.59 -19.81
CA ILE A 148 -11.94 -8.52 -20.56
C ILE A 148 -10.91 -9.23 -19.66
N GLY A 149 -10.41 -8.56 -18.62
CA GLY A 149 -9.51 -9.17 -17.63
C GLY A 149 -10.17 -10.28 -16.82
N GLU A 150 -11.45 -10.16 -16.48
CA GLU A 150 -12.20 -11.19 -15.74
C GLU A 150 -12.45 -12.43 -16.60
N ILE A 151 -12.71 -12.24 -17.90
CA ILE A 151 -12.81 -13.34 -18.86
C ILE A 151 -11.46 -14.02 -19.05
N ALA A 152 -10.38 -13.24 -19.13
CA ALA A 152 -9.04 -13.79 -19.24
C ALA A 152 -8.69 -14.70 -18.05
N GLU A 153 -9.02 -14.29 -16.83
CA GLU A 153 -8.83 -15.14 -15.64
C GLU A 153 -9.67 -16.42 -15.71
N GLN A 154 -10.94 -16.34 -16.10
CA GLN A 154 -11.80 -17.53 -16.23
C GLN A 154 -11.24 -18.52 -17.25
N ILE A 155 -10.72 -18.04 -18.38
CA ILE A 155 -10.11 -18.88 -19.42
C ILE A 155 -8.85 -19.56 -18.88
N ILE A 156 -8.00 -18.82 -18.17
CA ILE A 156 -6.78 -19.36 -17.56
C ILE A 156 -7.14 -20.43 -16.52
N SER A 157 -8.05 -20.14 -15.59
CA SER A 157 -8.48 -21.11 -14.58
C SER A 157 -9.10 -22.36 -15.19
N ALA A 158 -9.92 -22.22 -16.24
CA ALA A 158 -10.48 -23.38 -16.94
C ALA A 158 -9.39 -24.23 -17.61
N SER A 159 -8.35 -23.60 -18.18
CA SER A 159 -7.24 -24.33 -18.80
C SER A 159 -6.36 -25.09 -17.79
N GLU A 160 -6.24 -24.59 -16.56
CA GLU A 160 -5.44 -25.21 -15.50
C GLU A 160 -6.12 -26.45 -14.89
N VAL A 161 -7.43 -26.62 -15.08
CA VAL A 161 -8.20 -27.79 -14.61
C VAL A 161 -8.32 -28.88 -15.69
N LEU A 162 -8.14 -28.52 -16.97
CA LEU A 162 -8.27 -29.42 -18.13
C LEU A 162 -6.94 -30.09 -18.53
N VAL A 163 -5.86 -29.83 -17.79
CA VAL A 163 -4.53 -30.46 -17.91
C VAL A 163 -4.30 -31.32 -16.67
#